data_AF-A0A920P7T5-F1
#
_entry.id   AF-A0A920P7T5-F1
#
_cell.length_a   1.000
_cell.length_b   1.000
_cell.length_c   1.000
_cell.angle_alpha   90.00
_cell.angle_beta   90.00
_cell.angle_gamma   90.00
#
_symmetry.space_group_name_H-M   'P 1'
#
loop_
_entity.id
_entity.type
_entity.pdbx_description
1 polymer ?
#
loop_
_entity_poly.entity_id
_entity_poly.type
_entity_poly.pdbx_seq_one_letter_code
_entity_poly.pdbx_strand_id
1 'polypeptide(L)' 'MALYAGPDGLAALRRIATGAGPYLKPGGLLALEVGLGQATYIMELLENTGEFRTVRVCRDLSGRERVVLAHGR' A
#
# COMPACT_ATOMS: atom_id res chain seq x y z
N MET A 1 -16.98 -8.37 5.29
CA MET A 1 -16.50 -7.98 6.64
C MET A 1 -15.55 -6.81 6.49
N ALA A 2 -15.61 -5.81 7.37
CA ALA A 2 -14.72 -4.65 7.32
C ALA A 2 -13.35 -4.89 8.01
N LEU A 3 -13.24 -5.90 8.88
CA LEU A 3 -12.03 -6.18 9.67
C LEU A 3 -11.26 -7.42 9.21
N TYR A 4 -11.93 -8.36 8.52
CA TYR A 4 -11.30 -9.60 8.09
C TYR A 4 -10.83 -9.49 6.64
N ALA A 5 -9.52 -9.63 6.43
CA ALA A 5 -8.89 -9.61 5.12
C ALA A 5 -8.04 -10.88 4.90
N GLY A 6 -8.63 -12.05 5.14
CA GLY A 6 -7.95 -13.34 5.01
C GLY A 6 -7.11 -13.72 6.23
N PRO A 7 -6.41 -14.87 6.19
CA PRO A 7 -5.69 -15.43 7.34
C PRO A 7 -4.58 -14.53 7.90
N ASP A 8 -3.97 -13.70 7.05
CA ASP A 8 -2.91 -12.76 7.40
C ASP A 8 -3.36 -11.29 7.43
N GLY A 9 -4.66 -11.04 7.23
CA GLY A 9 -5.23 -9.69 7.25
C GLY A 9 -4.79 -8.80 6.07
N LEU A 10 -4.20 -9.36 5.01
CA LEU A 10 -3.61 -8.59 3.91
C LEU A 10 -4.33 -8.78 2.57
N ALA A 11 -5.32 -9.66 2.44
CA ALA A 11 -5.93 -9.99 1.15
C ALA A 11 -6.48 -8.78 0.40
N ALA A 12 -7.13 -7.85 1.13
CA ALA A 12 -7.65 -6.61 0.53
C ALA A 12 -6.52 -5.68 0.07
N LEU A 13 -5.50 -5.48 0.93
CA LEU A 13 -4.35 -4.63 0.60
C LEU A 13 -3.56 -5.17 -0.58
N ARG A 14 -3.36 -6.49 -0.65
CA ARG A 14 -2.70 -7.15 -1.78
C ARG A 14 -3.43 -6.88 -3.09
N ARG A 15 -4.74 -7.08 -3.10
CA ARG A 15 -5.57 -6.86 -4.30
C ARG A 15 -5.51 -5.41 -4.78
N ILE A 16 -5.54 -4.45 -3.85
CA ILE A 16 -5.47 -3.02 -4.20
C ILE A 16 -4.06 -2.69 -4.71
N ALA A 17 -3.02 -3.08 -3.97
CA ALA A 17 -1.64 -2.74 -4.32
C ALA A 17 -1.19 -3.36 -5.66
N THR A 18 -1.67 -4.55 -6.04
CA THR A 18 -1.37 -5.14 -7.37
C THR A 18 -2.27 -4.66 -8.51
N GLY A 19 -3.33 -3.89 -8.23
CA GLY A 19 -4.36 -3.59 -9.24
C GLY A 19 -4.77 -2.13 -9.34
N ALA A 20 -4.23 -1.24 -8.51
CA ALA A 20 -4.67 0.14 -8.45
C ALA A 20 -4.12 1.02 -9.58
N GLY A 21 -2.97 0.71 -10.19
CA GLY A 21 -2.32 1.60 -11.14
C GLY A 21 -3.17 1.99 -12.35
N PRO A 22 -3.91 1.08 -13.01
CA PRO A 22 -4.79 1.44 -14.14
C PRO A 22 -5.92 2.41 -13.79
N TYR A 23 -6.25 2.55 -12.49
CA TYR A 23 -7.30 3.44 -12.01
C TYR A 23 -6.77 4.82 -11.59
N LEU A 24 -5.45 5.00 -11.55
CA LEU A 24 -4.82 6.27 -11.19
C LEU A 24 -4.53 7.10 -12.44
N LYS A 25 -4.71 8.42 -12.33
CA LYS A 25 -4.11 9.35 -13.29
C LYS A 25 -2.59 9.29 -13.16
N PRO A 26 -1.82 9.62 -14.22
CA PRO A 26 -0.37 9.75 -14.12
C PRO A 26 0.03 10.67 -12.96
N GLY A 27 0.90 10.19 -12.07
CA GLY A 27 1.30 10.88 -10.85
C GLY A 27 0.26 10.89 -9.72
N GLY A 28 -0.87 10.20 -9.85
CA GLY A 28 -1.91 10.08 -8.82
C GLY A 28 -1.42 9.33 -7.58
N LEU A 29 -1.94 9.71 -6.41
CA LEU A 29 -1.55 9.15 -5.12
C LEU A 29 -2.41 7.93 -4.74
N LEU A 30 -1.74 6.84 -4.39
CA LEU A 30 -2.29 5.74 -3.62
C LEU A 30 -1.75 5.83 -2.19
N ALA A 31 -2.64 5.84 -1.20
CA ALA A 31 -2.31 5.80 0.22
C ALA A 31 -2.99 4.61 0.87
N LEU A 32 -2.21 3.69 1.42
CA LEU A 32 -2.69 2.45 2.03
C LEU A 32 -2.35 2.44 3.51
N GLU A 33 -3.37 2.40 4.36
CA GLU A 33 -3.18 2.15 5.79
C GLU A 33 -2.77 0.69 6.01
N VAL A 34 -1.75 0.47 6.84
CA VAL A 34 -1.17 -0.83 7.14
C VAL A 34 -1.12 -1.07 8.64
N GLY A 35 -1.22 -2.34 9.04
CA GLY A 35 -0.95 -2.80 10.39
C GLY A 35 0.55 -2.78 10.72
N LEU A 36 0.86 -2.92 12.01
CA LEU A 36 2.24 -2.98 12.48
C LEU A 36 3.00 -4.14 11.82
N GLY A 37 4.16 -3.86 11.24
CA GLY A 37 5.00 -4.85 10.55
C GLY A 37 4.54 -5.22 9.14
N GLN A 38 3.46 -4.63 8.62
CA GLN A 38 2.96 -4.90 7.27
C GLN A 38 3.51 -3.94 6.19
N ALA A 39 4.13 -2.83 6.59
CA ALA A 39 4.56 -1.77 5.68
C ALA A 39 5.55 -2.28 4.62
N THR A 40 6.63 -2.95 5.03
CA THR A 40 7.64 -3.50 4.12
C THR A 40 7.05 -4.42 3.07
N TYR A 41 6.17 -5.33 3.47
CA TYR A 41 5.53 -6.27 2.56
C TYR A 41 4.70 -5.55 1.48
N ILE A 42 3.92 -4.53 1.87
CA ILE A 42 3.11 -3.76 0.92
C ILE A 42 3.98 -2.88 0.02
N MET A 43 5.08 -2.33 0.53
CA MET A 43 6.04 -1.60 -0.29
C MET A 43 6.62 -2.46 -1.41
N GLU A 44 7.15 -3.63 -1.06
CA GLU A 44 7.73 -4.57 -2.04
C GLU A 44 6.69 -4.97 -3.10
N LEU A 45 5.45 -5.21 -2.67
CA LEU A 45 4.36 -5.55 -3.59
C LEU A 45 4.12 -4.42 -4.61
N LEU A 46 4.05 -3.17 -4.16
CA LEU A 46 3.85 -2.00 -5.02
C LEU A 46 5.02 -1.78 -5.98
N GLU A 47 6.26 -1.91 -5.49
CA GLU A 47 7.46 -1.77 -6.32
C GLU A 47 7.51 -2.84 -7.42
N ASN A 48 7.18 -4.09 -7.09
CA ASN A 48 7.18 -5.21 -8.02
C ASN A 48 6.13 -5.12 -9.13
N THR A 49 5.06 -4.32 -8.97
CA THR A 49 4.09 -4.10 -10.05
C THR A 49 4.69 -3.36 -11.25
N GLY A 50 5.70 -2.51 -11.01
CA GLY A 50 6.19 -1.58 -12.03
C GLY A 50 5.21 -0.46 -12.42
N GLU A 51 4.07 -0.33 -11.75
CA GLU A 51 3.05 0.70 -12.03
C GLU A 51 3.28 1.99 -11.22
N PHE A 52 4.17 1.95 -10.24
CA PHE A 52 4.44 3.06 -9.32
C PHE A 52 5.90 3.52 -9.37
N ARG A 53 6.15 4.82 -9.19
CA ARG A 53 7.51 5.41 -9.26
C ARG A 53 8.13 5.81 -7.92
N THR A 54 7.32 6.03 -6.89
CA THR A 54 7.79 6.52 -5.60
C THR A 54 6.97 5.87 -4.51
N VAL A 55 7.54 4.87 -3.85
CA VAL A 55 6.93 4.16 -2.73
C VAL A 55 7.64 4.58 -1.44
N ARG A 56 6.89 4.98 -0.42
CA ARG A 56 7.45 5.42 0.88
C ARG A 56 6.51 5.12 2.04
N VAL A 57 7.07 4.97 3.25
CA VAL A 57 6.29 4.81 4.48
C VAL A 57 6.14 6.15 5.20
N CYS A 58 4.93 6.46 5.61
CA CYS A 58 4.62 7.53 6.54
C CYS A 58 4.33 6.94 7.92
N ARG A 59 4.94 7.55 8.93
CA ARG A 59 4.75 7.19 10.34
C ARG A 59 3.66 8.06 10.96
N ASP A 60 2.92 7.51 11.90
CA ASP A 60 1.97 8.25 12.72
C ASP A 60 2.70 9.14 13.76
N LEU A 61 1.93 9.88 14.55
CA LEU A 61 2.46 10.76 15.62
C LEU A 61 3.17 9.99 16.74
N SER A 62 2.94 8.68 16.85
CA SER A 62 3.65 7.78 17.79
C SER A 62 4.90 7.15 17.18
N GLY A 63 5.28 7.55 15.96
CA GLY A 63 6.44 7.03 15.25
C GLY A 63 6.25 5.63 14.66
N ARG A 64 5.02 5.10 14.61
CA ARG A 64 4.74 3.77 14.05
C ARG A 64 4.46 3.88 12.56
N GLU A 65 4.95 2.92 11.80
CA GLU A 65 4.63 2.80 10.38
C GLU A 65 3.14 2.54 10.22
N ARG A 66 2.46 3.43 9.48
CA ARG A 66 1.01 3.37 9.37
C ARG A 66 0.47 3.50 7.97
N VAL A 67 1.16 4.21 7.09
CA VAL A 67 0.68 4.42 5.72
C VAL A 67 1.80 4.17 4.71
N VAL A 68 1.55 3.35 3.71
CA VAL A 68 2.39 3.24 2.51
C VAL A 68 1.81 4.15 1.43
N LEU A 69 2.65 5.04 0.90
CA LEU A 69 2.30 6.00 -0.13
C LEU A 69 2.98 5.60 -1.43
N ALA A 70 2.24 5.58 -2.53
CA ALA A 70 2.76 5.31 -3.87
C ALA A 70 2.18 6.30 -4.89
N HIS A 71 2.98 6.71 -5.88
CA HIS A 71 2.50 7.52 -7.01
C HIS A 71 2.49 6.70 -8.28
N GLY A 72 1.33 6.68 -8.96
CA GLY A 72 1.17 6.05 -10.28
C GLY A 72 2.14 6.65 -11.29
N ARG A 73 2.66 5.80 -12.17
CA ARG A 73 3.52 6.22 -13.29
C ARG A 73 2.73 6.99 -14.35
#